data_AF-A0A3C0QB73-F1
#
_entry.id   AF-A0A3C0QB73-F1
#
_cell.length_a   1.000
_cell.length_b   1.000
_cell.length_c   1.000
_cell.angle_alpha   90.00
_cell.angle_beta   90.00
_cell.angle_gamma   90.00
#
_symmetry.space_group_name_H-M   'P 1'
#
loop_
_entity.id
_entity.type
_entity.pdbx_description
1 polymer ?
#
loop_
_entity_poly.entity_id
_entity_poly.type
_entity_poly.pdbx_seq_one_letter_code
_entity_poly.pdbx_strand_id
1 'polypeptide(L)'
;MSEMTPREIVQELDKHIIGQDAAKRAVAIALRNRWRRMQVDNPLRTEITPKNILMIGPTGVGKTEIARRLARLANAPFIKVEATKFTEVGYVGRDVESIVRDLTDAAIKLARETAMSKVSHRAEDAAEDRILDALLPAPKSMAPDDDSGAGSETRQKFRKRLREGTLDDKEIEIEVSATPIGVEIMAPPGMEEMTSQLQGMFQ
;
A
#
# COMPACT_ATOMS: atom_id res chain seq x y z
N MET A 1 -5.11 -0.43 15.59
CA MET A 1 -5.35 1.03 15.57
C MET A 1 -4.39 1.69 16.53
N SER A 2 -3.86 2.88 16.20
CA SER A 2 -2.90 3.54 17.07
C SER A 2 -3.51 3.83 18.44
N GLU A 3 -2.75 3.52 19.51
CA GLU A 3 -3.16 3.74 20.91
C GLU A 3 -2.93 5.18 21.37
N MET A 4 -2.56 6.06 20.43
CA MET A 4 -2.21 7.45 20.70
C MET A 4 -3.34 8.18 21.44
N THR A 5 -2.93 8.96 22.42
CA THR A 5 -3.78 9.89 23.14
C THR A 5 -4.08 11.12 22.26
N PRO A 6 -5.17 11.86 22.53
CA PRO A 6 -5.46 13.08 21.80
C PRO A 6 -4.31 14.10 21.83
N ARG A 7 -3.53 14.16 22.92
CA ARG A 7 -2.39 15.08 23.04
C ARG A 7 -1.25 14.68 22.11
N GLU A 8 -0.92 13.39 22.05
CA GLU A 8 0.11 12.87 21.14
C GLU A 8 -0.29 13.05 19.68
N ILE A 9 -1.56 12.86 19.34
CA ILE A 9 -2.06 13.11 17.97
C ILE A 9 -1.88 14.59 17.60
N VAL A 10 -2.23 15.52 18.50
CA VAL A 10 -2.05 16.95 18.26
C VAL A 10 -0.56 17.29 18.08
N GLN A 11 0.31 16.78 18.94
CA GLN A 11 1.77 16.98 18.83
C GLN A 11 2.33 16.46 17.51
N GLU A 12 1.84 15.33 17.02
CA GLU A 12 2.27 14.80 15.72
C GLU A 12 1.77 15.67 14.56
N LEU A 13 0.54 16.19 14.66
CA LEU A 13 0.01 17.15 13.68
C LEU A 13 0.74 18.50 13.73
N ASP A 14 1.26 18.93 14.89
CA ASP A 14 2.02 20.17 15.05
C ASP A 14 3.32 20.17 14.24
N LYS A 15 3.91 19.00 13.96
CA LYS A 15 5.11 18.87 13.11
C LYS A 15 4.87 19.25 11.64
N HIS A 16 3.63 19.29 11.20
CA HIS A 16 3.27 19.50 9.79
C HIS A 16 2.29 20.64 9.55
N ILE A 17 1.44 20.96 10.52
CA ILE A 17 0.44 22.02 10.42
C ILE A 17 0.76 23.08 11.47
N ILE A 18 0.90 24.33 11.05
CA ILE A 18 1.13 25.46 11.95
C ILE A 18 -0.23 26.05 12.41
N GLY A 19 -0.41 26.22 13.72
CA GLY A 19 -1.67 26.73 14.31
C GLY A 19 -2.86 25.77 14.16
N GLN A 20 -4.07 26.30 14.02
CA GLN A 20 -5.31 25.53 13.84
C GLN A 20 -5.63 24.55 15.00
N ASP A 21 -5.33 24.93 16.24
CA ASP A 21 -5.42 24.06 17.42
C ASP A 21 -6.82 23.46 17.64
N ALA A 22 -7.87 24.24 17.37
CA ALA A 22 -9.25 23.77 17.48
C ALA A 22 -9.53 22.62 16.49
N ALA A 23 -9.07 22.74 15.25
CA ALA A 23 -9.23 21.70 14.23
C ALA A 23 -8.41 20.44 14.58
N LYS A 24 -7.16 20.61 15.03
CA LYS A 24 -6.30 19.51 15.49
C LYS A 24 -6.93 18.74 16.65
N ARG A 25 -7.46 19.45 17.66
CA ARG A 25 -8.17 18.83 18.79
C ARG A 25 -9.41 18.07 18.33
N ALA A 26 -10.21 18.65 17.44
CA ALA A 26 -11.42 18.00 16.93
C ALA A 26 -11.09 16.67 16.22
N VAL A 27 -10.09 16.66 15.34
CA VAL A 27 -9.69 15.44 14.64
C VAL A 27 -9.04 14.41 15.56
N ALA A 28 -8.27 14.85 16.56
CA ALA A 28 -7.66 13.98 17.55
C ALA A 28 -8.72 13.26 18.42
N ILE A 29 -9.78 13.97 18.81
CA ILE A 29 -10.91 13.39 19.54
C ILE A 29 -11.64 12.37 18.66
N ALA A 30 -11.93 12.71 17.39
CA ALA A 30 -12.61 11.80 16.49
C ALA A 30 -11.81 10.51 16.25
N LEU A 31 -10.49 10.61 16.09
CA LEU A 31 -9.62 9.44 15.97
C LEU A 31 -9.59 8.62 17.27
N ARG A 32 -9.43 9.27 18.43
CA ARG A 32 -9.43 8.58 19.73
C ARG A 32 -10.76 7.87 20.01
N ASN A 33 -11.88 8.44 19.58
CA ASN A 33 -13.19 7.81 19.74
C ASN A 33 -13.30 6.49 18.95
N ARG A 34 -12.56 6.32 17.84
CA ARG A 34 -12.49 5.02 17.15
C ARG A 34 -11.82 3.96 18.02
N TRP A 35 -10.70 4.30 18.66
CA TRP A 35 -10.04 3.38 19.61
C TRP A 35 -10.97 3.07 20.80
N ARG A 36 -11.61 4.10 21.39
CA ARG A 36 -12.55 3.91 22.50
C ARG A 36 -13.71 2.99 22.12
N ARG A 37 -14.26 3.12 20.91
CA ARG A 37 -15.32 2.24 20.42
C ARG A 37 -14.91 0.76 20.42
N MET A 38 -13.64 0.46 20.11
CA MET A 38 -13.15 -0.92 20.12
C MET A 38 -13.03 -1.51 21.53
N GLN A 39 -12.98 -0.68 22.57
CA GLN A 39 -12.91 -1.09 23.97
C GLN A 39 -14.31 -1.30 24.60
N VAL A 40 -15.38 -1.03 23.85
CA VAL A 40 -16.76 -1.20 24.31
C VAL A 40 -17.28 -2.55 23.84
N ASP A 41 -18.03 -3.26 24.67
CA ASP A 41 -18.64 -4.54 24.30
C ASP A 41 -19.90 -4.39 23.44
N ASN A 42 -20.32 -5.49 22.82
CA ASN A 42 -21.63 -5.55 22.16
C ASN A 42 -22.75 -5.57 23.21
N PRO A 43 -23.95 -5.03 22.92
CA PRO A 43 -24.40 -4.45 21.64
C PRO A 43 -23.99 -2.98 21.43
N LEU A 44 -23.55 -2.30 22.50
CA LEU A 44 -23.32 -0.85 22.50
C LEU A 44 -22.27 -0.41 21.45
N ARG A 45 -21.26 -1.24 21.17
CA ARG A 45 -20.25 -0.98 20.13
C ARG A 45 -20.86 -0.62 18.77
N THR A 46 -21.92 -1.31 18.36
CA THR A 46 -22.57 -1.14 17.05
C THR A 46 -23.40 0.14 16.99
N GLU A 47 -23.95 0.57 18.12
CA GLU A 47 -24.74 1.81 18.24
C GLU A 47 -23.86 3.08 18.19
N ILE A 48 -22.57 2.95 18.50
CA ILE A 48 -21.64 4.08 18.49
C ILE A 48 -21.20 4.42 17.06
N THR A 49 -21.80 5.46 16.50
CA THR A 49 -21.45 6.00 15.17
C THR A 49 -20.22 6.90 15.20
N PRO A 50 -19.43 6.93 14.10
CA PRO A 50 -18.33 7.89 13.94
C PRO A 50 -18.81 9.33 14.07
N LYS A 51 -18.01 10.18 14.73
CA LYS A 51 -18.27 11.62 14.83
C LYS A 51 -17.64 12.33 13.65
N ASN A 52 -18.46 12.63 12.64
CA ASN A 52 -18.05 13.37 11.45
C ASN A 52 -17.70 14.83 11.80
N ILE A 53 -16.79 15.43 11.02
CA ILE A 53 -16.26 16.77 11.28
C ILE A 53 -16.55 17.66 10.08
N LEU A 54 -17.12 18.85 10.35
CA LEU A 54 -17.24 19.94 9.39
C LEU A 54 -16.18 21.00 9.72
N MET A 55 -15.25 21.25 8.80
CA MET A 55 -14.24 22.30 8.95
C MET A 55 -14.67 23.57 8.21
N ILE A 56 -14.80 24.68 8.93
CA ILE A 56 -15.20 25.98 8.38
C ILE A 56 -13.98 26.91 8.41
N GLY A 57 -13.68 27.56 7.28
CA GLY A 57 -12.58 28.52 7.17
C GLY A 57 -12.21 28.82 5.71
N PRO A 58 -11.36 29.83 5.45
CA PRO A 58 -10.96 30.21 4.09
C PRO A 58 -10.09 29.14 3.42
N THR A 59 -9.88 29.24 2.10
CA THR A 59 -8.95 28.36 1.38
C THR A 59 -7.52 28.56 1.88
N GLY A 60 -6.65 27.54 1.70
CA GLY A 60 -5.22 27.65 2.05
C GLY A 60 -4.86 27.51 3.54
N VAL A 61 -5.81 27.54 4.49
CA VAL A 61 -5.51 27.45 5.94
C VAL A 61 -5.14 26.05 6.46
N GLY A 62 -4.97 25.06 5.58
CA GLY A 62 -4.54 23.71 5.98
C GLY A 62 -5.65 22.69 6.29
N LYS A 63 -6.94 23.00 6.01
CA LYS A 63 -8.07 22.05 6.25
C LYS A 63 -7.81 20.65 5.67
N THR A 64 -7.45 20.60 4.39
CA THR A 64 -7.16 19.33 3.69
C THR A 64 -5.90 18.65 4.21
N GLU A 65 -4.89 19.44 4.62
CA GLU A 65 -3.62 18.90 5.12
C GLU A 65 -3.78 18.25 6.49
N ILE A 66 -4.61 18.83 7.37
CA ILE A 66 -4.98 18.19 8.65
C ILE A 66 -5.58 16.81 8.41
N ALA A 67 -6.56 16.70 7.49
CA ALA A 67 -7.20 15.42 7.18
C ALA A 67 -6.22 14.40 6.57
N ARG A 68 -5.38 14.85 5.61
CA ARG A 68 -4.37 14.01 4.96
C ARG A 68 -3.34 13.48 5.98
N ARG A 69 -2.85 14.34 6.87
CA ARG A 69 -1.85 13.96 7.90
C ARG A 69 -2.45 13.05 8.94
N LEU A 70 -3.69 13.30 9.37
CA LEU A 70 -4.41 12.42 10.28
C LEU A 70 -4.55 11.00 9.71
N ALA A 71 -4.91 10.87 8.43
CA ALA A 71 -5.06 9.58 7.79
C ALA A 71 -3.73 8.81 7.71
N ARG A 72 -2.63 9.51 7.33
CA ARG A 72 -1.28 8.92 7.36
C ARG A 72 -0.88 8.47 8.76
N LEU A 73 -1.13 9.30 9.77
CA LEU A 73 -0.83 8.97 11.17
C LEU A 73 -1.59 7.72 11.66
N ALA A 74 -2.85 7.59 11.25
CA ALA A 74 -3.68 6.46 11.61
C ALA A 74 -3.43 5.21 10.74
N ASN A 75 -2.52 5.28 9.77
CA ASN A 75 -2.35 4.30 8.70
C ASN A 75 -3.69 3.90 8.06
N ALA A 76 -4.49 4.91 7.71
CA ALA A 76 -5.84 4.76 7.19
C ALA A 76 -5.92 5.18 5.71
N PRO A 77 -6.76 4.50 4.90
CA PRO A 77 -7.02 4.91 3.53
C PRO A 77 -7.66 6.30 3.50
N PHE A 78 -7.29 7.09 2.49
CA PHE A 78 -7.70 8.49 2.38
C PHE A 78 -8.01 8.86 0.93
N ILE A 79 -9.09 9.62 0.76
CA ILE A 79 -9.49 10.20 -0.52
C ILE A 79 -9.91 11.66 -0.34
N LYS A 80 -9.61 12.50 -1.33
CA LYS A 80 -10.13 13.86 -1.45
C LYS A 80 -11.11 13.89 -2.62
N VAL A 81 -12.35 14.27 -2.37
CA VAL A 81 -13.37 14.45 -3.41
C VAL A 81 -13.95 15.86 -3.33
N GLU A 82 -14.31 16.42 -4.47
CA GLU A 82 -14.96 17.73 -4.58
C GLU A 82 -16.46 17.51 -4.77
N ALA A 83 -17.29 18.13 -3.93
CA ALA A 83 -18.73 17.91 -3.92
C ALA A 83 -19.41 18.34 -5.23
N THR A 84 -18.86 19.37 -5.89
CA THR A 84 -19.38 19.90 -7.16
C THR A 84 -19.30 18.89 -8.32
N LYS A 85 -18.47 17.85 -8.20
CA LYS A 85 -18.36 16.76 -9.19
C LYS A 85 -19.64 15.93 -9.33
N PHE A 86 -20.53 15.99 -8.32
CA PHE A 86 -21.79 15.23 -8.29
C PHE A 86 -23.01 16.10 -8.60
N THR A 87 -22.83 17.40 -8.79
CA THR A 87 -23.91 18.36 -9.10
C THR A 87 -23.88 18.85 -10.53
N GLU A 88 -22.87 18.46 -11.32
CA GLU A 88 -22.69 18.94 -12.70
C GLU A 88 -23.76 18.33 -13.62
N VAL A 89 -24.50 19.20 -14.32
CA VAL A 89 -25.67 18.83 -15.14
C VAL A 89 -25.19 18.17 -16.44
N GLY A 90 -25.32 16.84 -16.56
CA GLY A 90 -24.92 16.06 -17.73
C GLY A 90 -25.34 14.59 -17.68
N TYR A 91 -25.47 13.96 -18.87
CA TYR A 91 -26.26 12.75 -19.17
C TYR A 91 -25.79 11.43 -18.53
N VAL A 92 -24.61 11.36 -17.92
CA VAL A 92 -24.18 10.28 -17.01
C VAL A 92 -23.17 10.87 -16.03
N GLY A 93 -23.66 11.46 -14.93
CA GLY A 93 -22.79 12.01 -13.88
C GLY A 93 -21.95 10.93 -13.21
N ARG A 94 -20.81 11.29 -12.60
CA ARG A 94 -20.09 10.37 -11.70
C ARG A 94 -21.02 10.00 -10.54
N ASP A 95 -21.12 8.70 -10.30
CA ASP A 95 -21.92 8.14 -9.21
C ASP A 95 -21.29 8.43 -7.83
N VAL A 96 -22.11 8.78 -6.83
CA VAL A 96 -21.66 9.02 -5.45
C VAL A 96 -21.03 7.76 -4.85
N GLU A 97 -21.43 6.57 -5.29
CA GLU A 97 -20.79 5.32 -4.87
C GLU A 97 -19.32 5.22 -5.30
N SER A 98 -18.90 6.02 -6.30
CA SER A 98 -17.49 6.07 -6.72
C SER A 98 -16.58 6.52 -5.58
N ILE A 99 -17.07 7.31 -4.62
CA ILE A 99 -16.29 7.73 -3.44
C ILE A 99 -15.83 6.50 -2.63
N VAL A 100 -16.71 5.52 -2.47
CA VAL A 100 -16.42 4.30 -1.70
C VAL A 100 -15.54 3.34 -2.52
N ARG A 101 -15.76 3.26 -3.84
CA ARG A 101 -14.90 2.48 -4.75
C ARG A 101 -13.46 2.99 -4.72
N ASP A 102 -13.26 4.28 -4.96
CA ASP A 102 -11.94 4.91 -4.95
C ASP A 102 -11.25 4.79 -3.55
N LEU A 103 -12.02 4.86 -2.46
CA LEU A 103 -11.49 4.66 -1.10
C LEU A 103 -11.06 3.20 -0.88
N THR A 104 -11.81 2.24 -1.42
CA THR A 104 -11.48 0.81 -1.38
C THR A 104 -10.18 0.54 -2.14
N ASP A 105 -10.02 1.11 -3.33
CA ASP A 105 -8.81 0.97 -4.13
C ASP A 105 -7.58 1.53 -3.40
N ALA A 106 -7.73 2.70 -2.75
CA ALA A 106 -6.69 3.26 -1.90
C ALA A 106 -6.34 2.35 -0.71
N ALA A 107 -7.32 1.65 -0.13
CA ALA A 107 -7.10 0.69 0.94
C ALA A 107 -6.37 -0.58 0.46
N ILE A 108 -6.73 -1.10 -0.71
CA ILE A 108 -6.06 -2.25 -1.33
C ILE A 108 -4.59 -1.92 -1.60
N LYS A 109 -4.33 -0.74 -2.18
CA LYS A 109 -2.97 -0.26 -2.41
C LYS A 109 -2.16 -0.18 -1.11
N LEU A 110 -2.73 0.44 -0.07
CA LEU A 110 -2.07 0.55 1.24
C LEU A 110 -1.76 -0.82 1.86
N ALA A 111 -2.71 -1.76 1.78
CA ALA A 111 -2.53 -3.12 2.28
C ALA A 111 -1.44 -3.87 1.52
N ARG A 112 -1.41 -3.73 0.18
CA ARG A 112 -0.37 -4.31 -0.69
C ARG A 112 1.01 -3.77 -0.34
N GLU A 113 1.17 -2.45 -0.24
CA GLU A 113 2.45 -1.82 0.13
C GLU A 113 2.93 -2.28 1.52
N THR A 114 2.02 -2.35 2.49
CA THR A 114 2.33 -2.84 3.84
C THR A 114 2.75 -4.32 3.83
N ALA A 115 2.07 -5.16 3.05
CA ALA A 115 2.40 -6.57 2.92
C ALA A 115 3.74 -6.77 2.21
N MET A 116 4.00 -6.03 1.13
CA MET A 116 5.27 -6.06 0.39
C MET A 116 6.45 -5.68 1.29
N SER A 117 6.32 -4.60 2.08
CA SER A 117 7.36 -4.19 3.02
C SER A 117 7.69 -5.27 4.05
N LYS A 118 6.68 -5.99 4.56
CA LYS A 118 6.89 -7.10 5.53
C LYS A 118 7.68 -8.27 4.97
N VAL A 119 7.54 -8.56 3.68
CA VAL A 119 8.22 -9.70 3.03
C VAL A 119 9.46 -9.30 2.24
N SER A 120 9.79 -8.01 2.19
CA SER A 120 10.87 -7.45 1.37
C SER A 120 12.20 -8.19 1.55
N HIS A 121 12.66 -8.37 2.80
CA HIS A 121 13.93 -9.07 3.06
C HIS A 121 13.91 -10.54 2.63
N ARG A 122 12.80 -11.25 2.90
CA ARG A 122 12.68 -12.66 2.50
C ARG A 122 12.61 -12.82 0.98
N ALA A 123 11.95 -11.87 0.31
CA ALA A 123 11.86 -11.82 -1.14
C ALA A 123 13.23 -11.51 -1.77
N GLU A 124 14.00 -10.60 -1.17
CA GLU A 124 15.37 -10.28 -1.57
C GLU A 124 16.30 -11.49 -1.41
N ASP A 125 16.30 -12.14 -0.25
CA ASP A 125 17.12 -13.34 -0.02
C ASP A 125 16.76 -14.47 -1.01
N ALA A 126 15.46 -14.68 -1.29
CA ALA A 126 15.01 -15.69 -2.25
C ALA A 126 15.36 -15.33 -3.70
N ALA A 127 15.34 -14.04 -4.05
CA ALA A 127 15.77 -13.56 -5.36
C ALA A 127 17.29 -13.75 -5.53
N GLU A 128 18.08 -13.42 -4.50
CA GLU A 128 19.53 -13.70 -4.47
C GLU A 128 19.79 -15.20 -4.64
N ASP A 129 19.06 -16.07 -3.93
CA ASP A 129 19.26 -17.52 -4.06
C ASP A 129 18.97 -18.03 -5.48
N ARG A 130 17.92 -17.53 -6.14
CA ARG A 130 17.66 -17.86 -7.56
C ARG A 130 18.78 -17.41 -8.50
N ILE A 131 19.35 -16.22 -8.26
CA ILE A 131 20.48 -15.72 -9.04
C ILE A 131 21.73 -16.60 -8.80
N LEU A 132 21.98 -16.96 -7.54
CA LEU A 132 23.11 -17.83 -7.17
C LEU A 132 22.97 -19.24 -7.75
N ASP A 133 21.76 -19.80 -7.80
CA ASP A 133 21.51 -21.12 -8.42
C ASP A 133 21.81 -21.10 -9.93
N ALA A 134 21.55 -19.98 -10.62
CA ALA A 134 21.90 -19.81 -12.03
C ALA A 134 23.42 -19.63 -12.23
N LEU A 135 24.11 -18.95 -11.30
CA LEU A 135 25.56 -18.71 -11.36
C LEU A 135 26.39 -19.93 -10.94
N LEU A 136 25.89 -20.73 -10.00
CA LEU A 136 26.53 -21.91 -9.43
C LEU A 136 25.60 -23.11 -9.64
N PRO A 137 25.47 -23.64 -10.87
CA PRO A 137 24.66 -24.81 -11.11
C PRO A 137 25.20 -25.97 -10.26
N ALA A 138 24.36 -26.49 -9.36
CA ALA A 138 24.69 -27.68 -8.61
C ALA A 138 25.04 -28.80 -9.60
N PRO A 139 26.12 -29.58 -9.37
CA PRO A 139 26.39 -30.73 -10.21
C PRO A 139 25.17 -31.65 -10.16
N LYS A 140 24.47 -31.77 -11.30
CA LYS A 140 23.36 -32.72 -11.47
C LYS A 140 23.93 -34.12 -11.24
N SER A 141 23.74 -34.65 -10.04
CA SER A 141 23.88 -36.06 -9.68
C SER A 141 25.20 -36.75 -10.08
N MET A 142 26.08 -36.93 -9.10
CA MET A 142 26.67 -38.24 -8.86
C MET A 142 26.67 -38.51 -7.33
N ALA A 143 25.79 -39.41 -6.92
CA ALA A 143 25.59 -40.00 -5.59
C ALA A 143 25.07 -39.10 -4.43
N PRO A 144 24.26 -39.66 -3.50
CA PRO A 144 23.55 -38.89 -2.47
C PRO A 144 24.36 -38.60 -1.20
N ASP A 145 25.67 -38.85 -1.17
CA ASP A 145 26.36 -39.12 0.11
C ASP A 145 27.66 -38.36 0.37
N ASP A 146 28.00 -37.31 -0.38
CA ASP A 146 29.14 -36.48 0.03
C ASP A 146 29.05 -35.02 -0.43
N ASP A 147 29.43 -34.12 0.47
CA ASP A 147 29.62 -32.67 0.33
C ASP A 147 28.45 -31.71 0.63
N SER A 148 27.95 -31.75 1.86
CA SER A 148 27.13 -30.67 2.44
C SER A 148 27.94 -29.48 2.98
N GLY A 149 29.23 -29.35 2.64
CA GLY A 149 30.16 -28.36 3.23
C GLY A 149 30.70 -27.32 2.25
N ALA A 150 31.30 -27.73 1.13
CA ALA A 150 32.05 -26.82 0.24
C ALA A 150 31.15 -25.95 -0.66
N GLY A 151 29.98 -26.46 -1.03
CA GLY A 151 28.96 -25.69 -1.74
C GLY A 151 28.45 -24.49 -0.94
N SER A 152 28.39 -24.59 0.39
CA SER A 152 27.90 -23.54 1.29
C SER A 152 28.88 -22.36 1.38
N GLU A 153 30.19 -22.63 1.53
CA GLU A 153 31.20 -21.58 1.67
C GLU A 153 31.38 -20.78 0.35
N THR A 154 31.36 -21.48 -0.79
CA THR A 154 31.43 -20.84 -2.11
C THR A 154 30.19 -19.97 -2.36
N ARG A 155 29.00 -20.48 -2.04
CA ARG A 155 27.73 -19.74 -2.17
C ARG A 155 27.71 -18.48 -1.30
N GLN A 156 28.25 -18.52 -0.08
CA GLN A 156 28.37 -17.33 0.78
C GLN A 156 29.32 -16.27 0.21
N LYS A 157 30.46 -16.67 -0.36
CA LYS A 157 31.39 -15.74 -1.03
C LYS A 157 30.75 -15.06 -2.24
N PHE A 158 30.01 -15.80 -3.05
CA PHE A 158 29.29 -15.24 -4.20
C PHE A 158 28.12 -14.34 -3.79
N ARG A 159 27.38 -14.69 -2.73
CA ARG A 159 26.35 -13.81 -2.16
C ARG A 159 26.91 -12.46 -1.74
N LYS A 160 28.07 -12.46 -1.07
CA LYS A 160 28.76 -11.22 -0.69
C LYS A 160 29.14 -10.40 -1.93
N ARG A 161 29.71 -11.04 -2.95
CA ARG A 161 30.09 -10.40 -4.22
C ARG A 161 28.91 -9.84 -5.01
N LEU A 162 27.74 -10.48 -4.93
CA LEU A 162 26.48 -10.01 -5.52
C LEU A 162 26.00 -8.75 -4.80
N ARG A 163 26.01 -8.73 -3.47
CA ARG A 163 25.66 -7.54 -2.67
C ARG A 163 26.63 -6.37 -2.86
N GLU A 164 27.89 -6.67 -3.19
CA GLU A 164 28.92 -5.68 -3.51
C GLU A 164 28.85 -5.17 -4.97
N GLY A 165 27.92 -5.66 -5.79
CA GLY A 165 27.72 -5.22 -7.18
C GLY A 165 28.79 -5.70 -8.16
N THR A 166 29.67 -6.64 -7.75
CA THR A 166 30.81 -7.08 -8.59
C THR A 166 30.43 -8.10 -9.67
N LEU A 167 29.15 -8.50 -9.71
CA LEU A 167 28.64 -9.54 -10.60
C LEU A 167 27.51 -9.03 -11.51
N ASP A 168 27.22 -7.73 -11.47
CA ASP A 168 26.06 -7.11 -12.16
C ASP A 168 26.20 -7.17 -13.69
N ASP A 169 27.43 -7.16 -14.20
CA ASP A 169 27.73 -7.25 -15.64
C ASP A 169 27.67 -8.69 -16.20
N LYS A 170 27.40 -9.70 -15.36
CA LYS A 170 27.34 -11.09 -15.83
C LYS A 170 25.96 -11.44 -16.37
N GLU A 171 25.95 -11.98 -17.58
CA GLU A 171 24.73 -12.53 -18.18
C GLU A 171 24.39 -13.89 -17.56
N ILE A 172 23.14 -14.04 -17.14
CA ILE A 172 22.58 -15.28 -16.60
C ILE A 172 21.20 -15.54 -17.21
N GLU A 173 20.87 -16.80 -17.40
CA GLU A 173 19.56 -17.20 -17.89
C GLU A 173 18.70 -17.67 -16.71
N ILE A 174 17.53 -17.04 -16.53
CA ILE A 174 16.61 -17.32 -15.43
C ILE A 174 15.20 -17.48 -16.01
N GLU A 175 14.53 -18.58 -15.64
CA GLU A 175 13.12 -18.78 -15.98
C GLU A 175 12.21 -17.88 -15.13
N VAL A 176 11.65 -16.84 -15.75
CA VAL A 176 10.66 -15.97 -15.11
C VAL A 176 9.26 -16.34 -15.57
N SER A 177 8.30 -16.31 -14.64
CA SER A 177 6.88 -16.42 -14.98
C SER A 177 6.46 -15.13 -15.68
N ALA A 178 6.51 -15.11 -17.01
CA ALA A 178 5.97 -14.01 -17.79
C ALA A 178 4.45 -14.17 -17.89
N THR A 179 3.70 -13.12 -17.57
CA THR A 179 2.30 -13.03 -17.98
C THR A 179 2.30 -12.93 -19.51
N PRO A 180 1.65 -13.84 -20.25
CA PRO A 180 1.59 -13.74 -21.70
C PRO A 180 1.02 -12.37 -22.08
N ILE A 181 1.68 -11.69 -23.01
CA ILE A 181 1.26 -10.39 -23.52
C ILE A 181 -0.14 -10.58 -24.11
N GLY A 182 -1.15 -10.15 -23.37
CA GLY A 182 -2.54 -10.22 -23.78
C GLY A 182 -2.80 -9.25 -24.93
N VAL A 183 -3.58 -9.70 -25.91
CA VAL A 183 -4.02 -8.93 -27.08
C VAL A 183 -4.49 -7.53 -26.66
N GLU A 184 -3.86 -6.47 -27.20
CA GLU A 184 -4.34 -5.10 -27.01
C GLU A 184 -5.66 -4.92 -27.77
N ILE A 185 -6.76 -4.78 -27.02
CA ILE A 185 -8.08 -4.50 -27.58
C ILE A 185 -8.21 -2.98 -27.71
N MET A 186 -8.16 -2.47 -28.94
CA MET A 186 -8.40 -1.06 -29.23
C MET A 186 -9.90 -0.77 -29.04
N ALA A 187 -10.28 0.02 -28.02
CA ALA A 187 -11.67 0.36 -27.74
C ALA A 187 -11.95 1.87 -27.86
N PRO A 188 -13.20 2.25 -28.21
CA PRO A 188 -13.64 3.65 -28.22
C PRO A 188 -13.58 4.30 -26.83
N PRO A 189 -13.41 5.64 -26.76
CA PRO A 189 -13.38 6.36 -25.49
C PRO A 189 -14.68 6.13 -24.69
N GLY A 190 -14.53 5.72 -23.42
CA GLY A 190 -15.64 5.35 -22.52
C GLY A 190 -15.79 3.86 -22.24
N MET A 191 -15.04 2.99 -22.93
CA MET A 191 -15.04 1.52 -22.73
C MET A 191 -13.74 0.98 -22.09
N GLU A 192 -12.87 1.87 -21.62
CA GLU A 192 -11.52 1.54 -21.12
C GLU A 192 -11.53 0.62 -19.88
N GLU A 193 -12.50 0.81 -18.96
CA GLU A 193 -12.67 -0.08 -17.81
C GLU A 193 -13.15 -1.47 -18.23
N MET A 194 -14.02 -1.56 -19.24
CA MET A 194 -14.52 -2.84 -19.74
C MET A 194 -13.42 -3.61 -20.49
N THR A 195 -12.56 -2.92 -21.26
CA THR A 195 -11.38 -3.55 -21.87
C THR A 195 -10.38 -4.05 -20.84
N SER A 196 -10.15 -3.26 -19.77
CA SER A 196 -9.29 -3.67 -18.65
C SER A 196 -9.81 -4.93 -17.95
N GLN A 197 -11.13 -5.00 -17.71
CA GLN A 197 -11.78 -6.18 -17.14
C GLN A 197 -11.72 -7.40 -18.06
N LEU A 198 -11.97 -7.23 -19.36
CA LEU A 198 -11.88 -8.33 -20.34
C LEU A 198 -10.45 -8.85 -20.44
N GLN A 199 -9.46 -7.95 -20.49
CA GLN A 199 -8.05 -8.33 -20.51
C GLN A 199 -7.65 -9.08 -19.23
N GLY A 200 -8.19 -8.68 -18.07
CA GLY A 200 -8.01 -9.38 -16.80
C GLY A 200 -8.71 -10.74 -16.69
N MET A 201 -9.71 -11.04 -17.54
CA MET A 201 -10.34 -12.38 -17.62
C MET A 201 -9.57 -13.36 -18.50
N PHE A 202 -8.72 -12.87 -19.40
CA PHE A 202 -7.86 -13.68 -20.27
C PHE A 202 -6.44 -13.87 -19.71
N GLN A 203 -6.18 -13.40 -18.48
CA GLN A 203 -4.94 -13.64 -17.71
C GLN A 203 -5.16 -14.64 -16.57
#